data_AF-A0A371MLJ4-F1
#
_entry.id   AF-A0A371MLJ4-F1
#
_cell.length_a   1.000
_cell.length_b   1.000
_cell.length_c   1.000
_cell.angle_alpha   90.00
_cell.angle_beta   90.00
_cell.angle_gamma   90.00
#
_symmetry.space_group_name_H-M   'P 1'
#
loop_
_entity.id
_entity.type
_entity.pdbx_description
1 polymer ?
#
loop_
_entity_poly.entity_id
_entity_poly.type
_entity_poly.pdbx_seq_one_letter_code
_entity_poly.pdbx_strand_id
1 'polypeptide(L)'
;MRLVTVETVTLIVVGWVLALGAILARHRRGEFDRRTVFNWALVACFSVGWALWQFDTLPATADTPVGAAAPWVATLLSLAGVAIAVHLYRTRPRAEADKAEPPTESDETGTEQS
;
A
#
# COMPACT_ATOMS: atom_id res chain seq x y z
N MET A 1 6.80 30.65 -11.15
CA MET A 1 5.86 29.64 -11.72
C MET A 1 5.44 28.72 -10.59
N ARG A 2 4.15 28.69 -10.20
CA ARG A 2 3.67 27.71 -9.21
C ARG A 2 3.53 26.36 -9.91
N LEU A 3 4.28 25.37 -9.45
CA LEU A 3 4.35 24.05 -10.09
C LEU A 3 3.12 23.16 -9.83
N VAL A 4 2.24 23.54 -8.91
CA VAL A 4 1.11 22.73 -8.46
C VAL A 4 -0.16 23.57 -8.47
N THR A 5 -1.23 23.02 -9.07
CA THR A 5 -2.56 23.62 -9.14
C THR A 5 -3.60 22.71 -8.49
N VAL A 6 -4.78 23.25 -8.21
CA VAL A 6 -5.92 22.46 -7.71
C VAL A 6 -6.23 21.31 -8.67
N GLU A 7 -6.24 21.57 -9.98
CA GLU A 7 -6.48 20.56 -11.02
C GLU A 7 -5.48 19.41 -10.94
N THR A 8 -4.18 19.72 -10.77
CA THR A 8 -3.13 18.70 -10.63
C THR A 8 -3.38 17.82 -9.41
N VAL A 9 -3.73 18.40 -8.26
CA VAL A 9 -4.01 17.61 -7.06
C VAL A 9 -5.26 16.76 -7.26
N THR A 10 -6.34 17.33 -7.80
CA THR A 10 -7.57 16.58 -8.10
C THR A 10 -7.29 15.39 -9.02
N LEU A 11 -6.50 15.58 -10.08
CA LEU A 11 -6.11 14.50 -10.98
C LEU A 11 -5.30 13.40 -10.28
N ILE A 12 -4.38 13.78 -9.38
CA ILE A 12 -3.62 12.80 -8.58
C ILE A 12 -4.57 11.99 -7.69
N VAL A 13 -5.47 12.65 -6.95
CA VAL A 13 -6.40 11.96 -6.04
C VAL A 13 -7.33 11.04 -6.81
N VAL A 14 -8.00 11.54 -7.86
CA VAL A 14 -8.92 10.76 -8.68
C VAL A 14 -8.20 9.62 -9.38
N GLY A 15 -7.00 9.87 -9.93
CA GLY A 15 -6.17 8.85 -10.56
C GLY A 15 -5.83 7.69 -9.62
N TRP A 16 -5.46 7.99 -8.37
CA TRP A 16 -5.19 6.97 -7.38
C TRP A 16 -6.43 6.19 -6.95
N VAL A 17 -7.59 6.85 -6.81
CA VAL A 17 -8.86 6.15 -6.52
C VAL A 17 -9.19 5.13 -7.61
N LEU A 18 -9.08 5.54 -8.89
CA LEU A 18 -9.31 4.65 -10.02
C LEU A 18 -8.28 3.51 -10.08
N ALA A 19 -7.00 3.83 -9.87
CA ALA A 19 -5.93 2.84 -9.89
C ALA A 19 -6.09 1.78 -8.78
N LEU A 20 -6.37 2.21 -7.54
CA LEU A 20 -6.64 1.32 -6.41
C LEU A 20 -7.91 0.50 -6.63
N GLY A 21 -8.96 1.10 -7.18
CA GLY A 21 -10.18 0.38 -7.55
C GLY A 21 -9.91 -0.74 -8.57
N ALA A 22 -9.11 -0.45 -9.60
CA ALA A 22 -8.71 -1.45 -10.58
C ALA A 22 -7.84 -2.56 -9.96
N ILE A 23 -6.89 -2.20 -9.09
CA ILE A 23 -6.05 -3.17 -8.36
C ILE A 23 -6.91 -4.06 -7.46
N LEU A 24 -7.87 -3.50 -6.74
CA LEU A 24 -8.78 -4.26 -5.87
C LEU A 24 -9.68 -5.20 -6.68
N ALA A 25 -10.18 -4.76 -7.84
CA ALA A 25 -10.96 -5.60 -8.74
C ALA A 25 -10.14 -6.78 -9.29
N ARG A 26 -8.84 -6.59 -9.56
CA ARG A 26 -7.93 -7.67 -9.96
C ARG A 26 -7.57 -8.59 -8.79
N HIS A 27 -7.39 -8.03 -7.60
CA HIS A 27 -7.17 -8.83 -6.38
C HIS A 27 -8.36 -9.76 -6.09
N ARG A 28 -9.59 -9.26 -6.22
CA ARG A 28 -10.81 -10.09 -6.05
C ARG A 28 -10.94 -11.20 -7.11
N ARG A 29 -10.29 -11.05 -8.25
CA ARG A 29 -10.18 -12.09 -9.29
C ARG A 29 -9.04 -13.08 -9.04
N GLY A 30 -8.26 -12.90 -7.97
CA GLY A 30 -7.10 -13.74 -7.65
C GLY A 30 -5.86 -13.43 -8.48
N GLU A 31 -5.87 -12.37 -9.31
CA GLU A 31 -4.74 -12.01 -10.19
C GLU A 31 -3.58 -11.37 -9.43
N PHE A 32 -3.85 -10.78 -8.25
CA PHE A 32 -2.83 -10.15 -7.41
C PHE A 32 -2.86 -10.68 -6.00
N ASP A 33 -1.66 -10.88 -5.44
CA ASP A 33 -1.49 -11.19 -4.04
C ASP A 33 -1.78 -9.98 -3.14
N ARG A 34 -2.19 -10.23 -1.89
CA ARG A 34 -2.50 -9.20 -0.89
C ARG A 34 -1.33 -8.25 -0.68
N ARG A 35 -0.10 -8.76 -0.72
CA ARG A 35 1.11 -7.96 -0.54
C ARG A 35 1.29 -6.91 -1.65
N THR A 36 0.95 -7.25 -2.88
CA THR A 36 0.96 -6.33 -4.02
C THR A 36 -0.05 -5.20 -3.81
N VAL A 37 -1.25 -5.52 -3.32
CA VAL A 37 -2.27 -4.50 -3.00
C VAL A 37 -1.77 -3.55 -1.91
N PHE A 38 -1.19 -4.07 -0.82
CA PHE A 38 -0.65 -3.26 0.26
C PHE A 38 0.51 -2.37 -0.19
N ASN A 39 1.40 -2.86 -1.07
CA ASN A 39 2.46 -2.03 -1.66
C ASN A 39 1.88 -0.85 -2.46
N TRP A 40 0.86 -1.08 -3.29
CA TRP A 40 0.22 0.01 -4.04
C TRP A 40 -0.57 0.97 -3.15
N ALA A 41 -1.23 0.45 -2.12
CA ALA A 41 -1.92 1.28 -1.12
C ALA A 41 -0.93 2.18 -0.37
N LEU A 42 0.26 1.68 -0.06
CA LEU A 42 1.34 2.47 0.56
C LEU A 42 1.75 3.65 -0.35
N VAL A 43 2.03 3.37 -1.63
CA VAL A 43 2.43 4.41 -2.60
C VAL A 43 1.32 5.44 -2.78
N ALA A 44 0.06 5.00 -2.86
CA ALA A 44 -1.09 5.88 -2.96
C ALA A 44 -1.22 6.80 -1.74
N CYS A 45 -1.05 6.26 -0.52
CA CYS A 45 -1.12 7.05 0.71
C CYS A 45 -0.08 8.19 0.73
N PHE A 46 1.17 7.89 0.39
CA PHE A 46 2.22 8.91 0.32
C PHE A 46 1.97 9.92 -0.80
N SER A 47 1.55 9.46 -1.98
CA SER A 47 1.33 10.35 -3.13
C SER A 47 0.14 11.29 -2.92
N VAL A 48 -0.99 10.78 -2.41
CA VAL A 48 -2.17 11.59 -2.09
C VAL A 48 -1.88 12.51 -0.89
N GLY A 49 -1.20 12.01 0.14
CA GLY A 49 -0.81 12.81 1.30
C GLY A 49 0.07 13.99 0.92
N TRP A 50 1.07 13.77 0.06
CA TRP A 50 1.91 14.85 -0.47
C TRP A 50 1.11 15.87 -1.29
N ALA A 51 0.20 15.41 -2.14
CA ALA A 51 -0.61 16.29 -2.98
C ALA A 51 -1.59 17.15 -2.15
N LEU A 52 -2.20 16.58 -1.11
CA LEU A 52 -3.07 17.30 -0.17
C LEU A 52 -2.29 18.30 0.70
N TRP A 53 -1.01 18.04 0.99
CA TRP A 53 -0.15 19.02 1.65
C TRP A 53 0.05 20.29 0.83
N GLN A 54 -0.08 20.21 -0.51
CA GLN A 54 0.01 21.39 -1.37
C GLN A 54 -1.28 22.23 -1.34
N PHE A 55 -2.41 21.67 -0.92
CA PHE A 55 -3.73 22.36 -0.94
C PHE A 55 -3.78 23.60 -0.04
N ASP A 56 -3.11 23.57 1.12
CA ASP A 56 -3.06 24.72 2.05
C ASP A 56 -2.18 25.86 1.50
N THR A 57 -1.26 25.56 0.59
CA THR A 57 -0.39 26.57 -0.04
C THR A 57 -1.04 27.30 -1.22
N LEU A 58 -2.25 26.88 -1.61
CA LEU A 58 -3.00 27.41 -2.73
C LEU A 58 -3.98 28.50 -2.24
N PRO A 59 -3.86 29.75 -2.72
CA PRO A 59 -4.72 30.85 -2.25
C PRO A 59 -6.19 30.68 -2.66
N ALA A 60 -6.48 29.87 -3.68
CA ALA A 60 -7.84 29.56 -4.11
C ALA A 60 -8.59 28.68 -3.09
N THR A 61 -7.87 27.99 -2.21
CA THR A 61 -8.44 27.00 -1.27
C THR A 61 -8.15 27.34 0.18
N ALA A 62 -7.27 28.30 0.47
CA ALA A 62 -6.88 28.72 1.81
C ALA A 62 -8.08 29.09 2.70
N ASP A 63 -9.08 29.80 2.17
CA ASP A 63 -10.26 30.21 2.94
C ASP A 63 -11.44 29.23 2.85
N THR A 64 -11.22 28.05 2.25
CA THR A 64 -12.28 27.05 2.08
C THR A 64 -12.22 25.99 3.18
N PRO A 65 -13.37 25.42 3.59
CA PRO A 65 -13.40 24.29 4.54
C PRO A 65 -12.56 23.10 4.07
N VAL A 66 -12.45 22.91 2.74
CA VAL A 66 -11.65 21.86 2.12
C VAL A 66 -10.16 22.11 2.34
N GLY A 67 -9.69 23.35 2.16
CA GLY A 67 -8.30 23.73 2.42
C GLY A 67 -7.90 23.52 3.89
N ALA A 68 -8.78 23.88 4.83
CA ALA A 68 -8.55 23.66 6.26
C ALA A 68 -8.51 22.18 6.66
N ALA A 69 -9.29 21.32 5.99
CA ALA A 69 -9.33 19.87 6.26
C ALA A 69 -8.19 19.09 5.59
N ALA A 70 -7.70 19.57 4.44
CA ALA A 70 -6.66 18.90 3.64
C ALA A 70 -5.40 18.47 4.44
N PRO A 71 -4.78 19.30 5.30
CA PRO A 71 -3.58 18.90 6.06
C PRO A 71 -3.88 17.79 7.08
N TRP A 72 -5.08 17.79 7.68
CA TRP A 72 -5.49 16.72 8.59
C TRP A 72 -5.69 15.40 7.85
N VAL A 73 -6.34 15.44 6.69
CA VAL A 73 -6.49 14.26 5.82
C VAL A 73 -5.13 13.74 5.36
N ALA A 74 -4.22 14.65 4.97
CA ALA A 74 -2.86 14.29 4.58
C ALA A 74 -2.08 13.60 5.73
N THR A 75 -2.27 14.08 6.96
CA THR A 75 -1.67 13.48 8.16
C THR A 75 -2.23 12.08 8.41
N LEU A 76 -3.55 11.90 8.32
CA LEU A 76 -4.19 10.59 8.47
C LEU A 76 -3.72 9.59 7.41
N LEU A 77 -3.61 10.01 6.15
CA LEU A 77 -3.08 9.17 5.07
C LEU A 77 -1.62 8.80 5.30
N SER A 78 -0.82 9.73 5.83
CA SER A 78 0.58 9.45 6.18
C SER A 78 0.67 8.41 7.29
N LEU A 79 -0.17 8.51 8.33
CA LEU A 79 -0.26 7.51 9.41
C LEU A 79 -0.72 6.14 8.87
N ALA A 80 -1.71 6.12 7.99
CA ALA A 80 -2.15 4.90 7.32
C ALA A 80 -1.02 4.26 6.50
N GLY A 81 -0.26 5.06 5.75
CA GLY A 81 0.93 4.61 5.04
C GLY A 81 1.97 4.00 5.98
N VAL A 82 2.29 4.65 7.10
CA VAL A 82 3.21 4.10 8.11
C VAL A 82 2.70 2.77 8.66
N ALA A 83 1.42 2.65 9.00
CA ALA A 83 0.85 1.41 9.49
C ALA A 83 0.96 0.27 8.45
N ILE A 84 0.70 0.57 7.17
CA ILE A 84 0.86 -0.39 6.06
C ILE A 84 2.33 -0.80 5.91
N ALA A 85 3.27 0.15 5.97
CA ALA A 85 4.71 -0.14 5.90
C ALA A 85 5.16 -1.07 7.04
N VAL A 86 4.72 -0.79 8.27
CA VAL A 86 4.99 -1.65 9.43
C VAL A 86 4.39 -3.03 9.26
N HIS A 87 3.16 -3.13 8.75
CA HIS A 87 2.52 -4.41 8.47
C HIS A 87 3.31 -5.22 7.43
N LEU A 88 3.74 -4.59 6.34
CA LEU A 88 4.55 -5.21 5.29
C LEU A 88 5.93 -5.64 5.79
N TYR A 89 6.54 -4.86 6.69
CA TYR A 89 7.80 -5.20 7.33
C TYR A 89 7.68 -6.42 8.23
N ARG A 90 6.62 -6.49 9.05
CA ARG A 90 6.36 -7.62 9.95
C ARG A 90 5.99 -8.90 9.22
N THR A 91 5.29 -8.80 8.09
CA THR A 91 4.84 -9.94 7.27
C THR A 91 5.85 -10.33 6.18
N ARG A 92 7.08 -9.80 6.24
CA ARG A 92 8.14 -10.15 5.30
C ARG A 92 8.40 -11.67 5.38
N PRO A 93 8.37 -12.40 4.24
CA PRO A 93 8.78 -13.79 4.20
C PRO A 93 10.20 -13.90 4.76
N ARG A 94 10.35 -14.68 5.81
CA ARG A 94 11.64 -14.93 6.45
C ARG A 94 12.38 -15.95 5.58
N ALA A 95 13.56 -15.59 5.07
CA ALA A 95 14.37 -16.47 4.22
C ALA A 95 14.76 -17.80 4.91
N GLU A 96 14.67 -17.86 6.24
CA GLU A 96 14.98 -19.04 7.04
C GLU A 96 13.95 -20.18 6.90
N ALA A 97 12.70 -19.88 6.51
CA ALA A 97 11.66 -20.90 6.35
C ALA A 97 11.78 -21.71 5.05
N ASP A 98 12.54 -21.20 4.07
CA ASP A 98 12.75 -21.84 2.76
C ASP A 98 14.01 -22.74 2.74
N LYS A 99 14.73 -22.80 3.87
CA LYS A 99 15.90 -23.68 4.07
C LYS A 99 15.62 -24.85 5.02
N ALA A 100 14.38 -25.02 5.48
CA ALA A 100 14.00 -26.25 6.16
C ALA A 100 13.95 -27.35 5.09
N GLU A 101 15.05 -28.10 4.98
CA GLU A 101 15.12 -29.37 4.26
C GLU A 101 13.83 -30.16 4.50
N PRO A 102 13.19 -30.73 3.46
CA PRO A 102 12.12 -31.69 3.69
C PRO A 102 12.70 -32.82 4.56
N PRO A 103 11.97 -33.32 5.56
CA PRO A 103 12.45 -34.47 6.33
C PRO A 103 12.71 -35.60 5.35
N THR A 104 13.96 -36.04 5.27
CA THR A 104 14.34 -37.25 4.55
C THR A 104 13.49 -38.38 5.11
N GLU A 105 12.52 -38.83 4.33
CA GLU A 105 11.76 -40.04 4.59
C GLU A 105 12.77 -41.19 4.60
N SER A 106 13.25 -41.55 5.80
CA SER A 106 14.03 -42.76 6.00
C SER A 106 13.07 -43.93 5.84
N ASP A 107 13.13 -44.49 4.64
CA ASP A 107 12.46 -45.72 4.21
C ASP A 107 13.03 -46.91 5.01
N GLU A 108 12.58 -47.09 6.26
CA GLU A 108 12.74 -48.35 7.01
C GLU A 108 11.47 -49.18 6.85
N THR A 109 11.26 -49.69 5.63
CA THR A 109 10.47 -50.90 5.40
C THR A 109 11.36 -52.00 4.83
N GLY A 110 12.22 -52.55 5.70
CA GLY A 110 12.99 -53.77 5.47
C GLY A 110 12.49 -54.89 6.36
N THR A 111 11.51 -55.64 5.87
CA THR A 111 11.03 -56.92 6.38
C THR A 111 12.17 -57.92 6.61
N GLU A 112 12.27 -58.52 7.80
CA GLU A 112 12.70 -59.91 7.95
C GLU A 112 11.85 -60.62 9.02
N GLN A 113 10.88 -61.39 8.54
CA GLN A 113 10.45 -62.62 9.19
C GLN A 113 11.56 -63.65 8.99
N SER A 114 12.07 -64.26 10.07
CA SER A 114 12.28 -65.71 10.12
C SER A 114 12.45 -66.22 11.55
#